data_AF-A0A7W3Y0V1-F1
#
_entry.id   AF-A0A7W3Y0V1-F1
#
_cell.length_a   1.000
_cell.length_b   1.000
_cell.length_c   1.000
_cell.angle_alpha   90.00
_cell.angle_beta   90.00
_cell.angle_gamma   90.00
#
_symmetry.space_group_name_H-M   'P 1'
#
loop_
_entity.id
_entity.type
_entity.pdbx_description
1 polymer ?
#
loop_
_entity_poly.entity_id
_entity_poly.type
_entity_poly.pdbx_seq_one_letter_code
_entity_poly.pdbx_strand_id
1 'polypeptide(L)' 'MIGPQPRDPGKRPVPVKDCVTCIHLARLRERASTAGDGSAVTDANVRLRRHQGEEHR' A
#
# COMPACT_ATOMS: atom_id res chain seq x y z
N MET A 1 -13.83 26.02 -6.41
CA MET A 1 -14.43 24.80 -6.98
C MET A 1 -13.41 23.68 -6.81
N ILE A 2 -13.60 22.76 -5.86
CA ILE A 2 -12.71 21.61 -5.70
C ILE A 2 -13.23 20.55 -6.68
N GLY A 3 -12.55 20.40 -7.82
CA GLY A 3 -12.83 19.31 -8.76
C GLY A 3 -12.66 17.95 -8.06
N PRO A 4 -13.37 16.90 -8.50
CA PRO A 4 -13.24 15.58 -7.90
C PRO A 4 -11.77 15.16 -7.98
N GLN A 5 -11.12 14.99 -6.82
CA GLN A 5 -9.73 14.57 -6.80
C GLN A 5 -9.62 13.26 -7.59
N PRO A 6 -8.77 13.18 -8.64
CA PRO A 6 -8.41 11.90 -9.20
C PRO A 6 -7.90 11.03 -8.05
N ARG A 7 -8.27 9.76 -8.03
CA ARG A 7 -7.88 8.81 -6.97
C ARG A 7 -6.37 8.87 -6.82
N ASP A 8 -5.89 9.61 -5.82
CA ASP A 8 -4.49 10.01 -5.74
C ASP A 8 -3.63 8.74 -5.66
N PRO A 9 -2.82 8.42 -6.68
CA PRO A 9 -1.98 7.23 -6.65
C PRO A 9 -0.93 7.30 -5.54
N GLY A 10 -0.66 8.50 -4.98
CA GLY A 10 0.20 8.76 -3.84
C GLY A 10 -0.45 8.56 -2.47
N LYS A 11 -1.77 8.32 -2.38
CA LYS A 11 -2.40 7.95 -1.10
C LYS A 11 -1.92 6.55 -0.73
N ARG A 12 -0.94 6.50 0.19
CA ARG A 12 -0.37 5.24 0.70
C ARG A 12 -1.51 4.34 1.16
N PRO A 13 -1.62 3.12 0.62
CA PRO A 13 -2.69 2.22 0.99
C PRO A 13 -2.50 1.85 2.47
N VAL A 14 -3.59 1.98 3.23
CA VAL A 14 -3.59 1.82 4.68
C VAL A 14 -3.74 0.32 4.97
N PRO A 15 -2.77 -0.36 5.61
CA PRO A 15 -2.92 -1.76 5.95
C PRO A 15 -4.15 -1.96 6.84
N VAL A 16 -4.99 -2.94 6.49
CA VAL A 16 -6.10 -3.37 7.35
C VAL A 16 -5.48 -4.08 8.56
N LYS A 17 -5.73 -3.56 9.77
CA LYS A 17 -5.19 -4.12 11.03
C LYS A 17 -5.66 -5.55 11.30
N ASP A 18 -6.75 -5.96 10.67
CA ASP A 18 -7.33 -7.29 10.81
C ASP A 18 -6.76 -8.32 9.80
N CYS A 19 -5.86 -7.88 8.90
CA CYS A 19 -5.28 -8.76 7.89
C CYS A 19 -3.77 -8.93 8.05
N VAL A 20 -3.36 -10.18 8.29
CA VAL A 20 -1.95 -10.57 8.43
C VAL A 20 -1.14 -10.24 7.17
N THR A 21 -1.71 -10.43 5.98
CA THR A 21 -1.06 -10.11 4.70
C THR A 21 -0.84 -8.60 4.55
N CYS A 22 -1.83 -7.78 4.90
CA CYS A 22 -1.68 -6.33 4.91
C CYS A 22 -0.57 -5.86 5.86
N ILE A 23 -0.51 -6.43 7.06
CA ILE A 23 0.53 -6.11 8.06
C ILE A 23 1.92 -6.54 7.55
N HIS A 24 2.02 -7.71 6.92
CA HIS A 24 3.27 -8.20 6.36
C HIS A 24 3.79 -7.28 5.25
N LEU A 25 2.92 -6.88 4.32
CA LEU A 25 3.26 -5.96 3.23
C LEU A 25 3.63 -4.57 3.74
N ALA A 26 2.99 -4.10 4.80
CA ALA A 26 3.37 -2.84 5.46
C ALA A 26 4.79 -2.91 6.05
N ARG A 27 5.14 -4.01 6.74
CA ARG A 27 6.51 -4.23 7.25
C ARG A 27 7.53 -4.38 6.13
N LEU A 28 7.18 -5.04 5.02
CA LEU A 28 8.03 -5.16 3.85
C LEU A 28 8.34 -3.78 3.26
N ARG A 29 7.31 -2.91 3.17
CA ARG A 29 7.47 -1.52 2.73
C ARG A 29 8.41 -0.73 3.63
N GLU A 30 8.28 -0.87 4.95
CA GLU A 30 9.17 -0.17 5.89
C GLU A 30 10.61 -0.65 5.74
N ARG A 31 10.85 -1.96 5.65
CA ARG A 31 12.19 -2.50 5.40
C ARG A 31 12.79 -2.02 4.09
N ALA A 32 12.01 -2.04 3.01
CA ALA A 32 12.43 -1.52 1.71
C ALA A 32 12.73 -0.02 1.76
N SER A 33 11.92 0.76 2.49
CA SER A 33 12.17 2.18 2.68
C SER A 33 13.46 2.44 3.48
N THR A 34 13.75 1.61 4.49
CA THR A 34 15.01 1.68 5.26
C THR A 34 16.22 1.28 4.41
N ALA A 35 16.06 0.29 3.52
CA ALA A 35 17.10 -0.14 2.61
C ALA A 35 17.32 0.83 1.42
N GLY A 36 16.38 1.77 1.18
CA GLY A 36 16.43 2.69 0.06
C GLY A 36 15.88 2.10 -1.26
N ASP A 37 15.27 0.93 -1.20
CA ASP A 37 14.71 0.22 -2.34
C ASP A 37 13.33 0.77 -2.74
N GLY A 38 13.32 1.89 -3.48
CA GLY A 38 12.08 2.52 -3.96
C GLY A 38 11.19 1.59 -4.81
N SER A 39 11.79 0.63 -5.53
CA SER A 39 11.06 -0.40 -6.28
C SER A 39 10.29 -1.33 -5.35
N ALA A 40 10.92 -1.84 -4.29
CA ALA A 40 10.27 -2.73 -3.33
C ALA A 40 9.20 -2.00 -2.49
N VAL A 41 9.40 -0.72 -2.18
CA VAL A 41 8.35 0.13 -1.57
C VAL A 41 7.12 0.21 -2.49
N THR A 42 7.35 0.41 -3.79
CA THR A 42 6.28 0.52 -4.79
C THR A 42 5.55 -0.81 -4.98
N ASP A 43 6.29 -1.91 -5.11
CA ASP A 43 5.73 -3.26 -5.19
C ASP A 43 4.86 -3.59 -3.96
N ALA A 44 5.34 -3.29 -2.74
CA ALA A 44 4.56 -3.50 -1.53
C ALA A 44 3.24 -2.71 -1.53
N ASN A 45 3.24 -1.47 -2.03
CA ASN A 45 2.03 -0.66 -2.16
C ASN A 45 1.05 -1.25 -3.21
N VAL A 46 1.57 -1.73 -4.35
CA VAL A 46 0.74 -2.36 -5.39
C VAL A 46 0.11 -3.66 -4.87
N ARG A 47 0.90 -4.51 -4.20
CA ARG A 47 0.41 -5.75 -3.58
C ARG A 47 -0.66 -5.47 -2.53
N LEU A 48 -0.46 -4.45 -1.70
CA LEU A 48 -1.41 -4.09 -0.64
C LEU A 48 -2.73 -3.57 -1.22
N ARG A 49 -2.69 -2.77 -2.30
CA ARG A 49 -3.89 -2.37 -3.04
C ARG A 49 -4.61 -3.53 -3.70
N ARG A 50 -3.89 -4.42 -4.35
CA ARG A 50 -4.50 -5.61 -4.99
C ARG A 50 -5.18 -6.49 -3.95
N HIS A 51 -4.49 -6.80 -2.86
CA HIS A 51 -5.04 -7.62 -1.79
C HIS A 51 -6.29 -7.01 -1.16
N GLN A 52 -6.30 -5.68 -0.96
CA GLN A 52 -7.51 -4.97 -0.50
C GLN A 52 -8.68 -5.08 -1.48
N GLY A 53 -8.41 -4.99 -2.79
CA GLY A 53 -9.44 -5.09 -3.82
C GLY A 53 -10.04 -6.48 -3.98
N GLU A 54 -9.28 -7.53 -3.65
CA GLU A 54 -9.72 -8.93 -3.78
C GLU A 54 -10.36 -9.44 -2.47
N GLU A 55 -9.73 -9.17 -1.32
CA GLU A 55 -10.08 -9.80 -0.03
C GLU A 55 -10.89 -8.87 0.89
N HIS A 56 -10.88 -7.56 0.65
CA HIS A 56 -11.51 -6.54 1.52
C HIS A 56 -12.53 -5.67 0.79
N ARG A 57 -13.05 -6.13 -0.35
CA ARG A 57 -14.01 -5.39 -1.19
C ARG A 57 -15.40 -5.28 -0.58
#